data_AF-A0A915KSR0-F1
#
_entry.id   AF-A0A915KSR0-F1
#
_cell.length_a   1.000
_cell.length_b   1.000
_cell.length_c   1.000
_cell.angle_alpha   90.00
_cell.angle_beta   90.00
_cell.angle_gamma   90.00
#
_symmetry.space_group_name_H-M   'P 1'
#
loop_
_entity.id
_entity.type
_entity.pdbx_description
1 polymer ?
#
loop_
_entity_poly.entity_id
_entity_poly.type
_entity_poly.pdbx_seq_one_letter_code
_entity_poly.pdbx_strand_id
1 'polypeptide(L)'
;MGDRMNTAIGPYRGYNKSVDPSITDYFTFGAMRFGHGMIQESYSRLDVNNKAIPEGSMKFDDGILKPSKLLFEGGLDPVLRGFMNMAVKRPQRLTTALTERMFGTTDLAAINIQR
;
A
#
# COMPACT_ATOMS: atom_id res chain seq x y z
N MET A 1 11.64 -5.78 -8.58
CA MET A 1 12.86 -5.57 -9.40
C MET A 1 13.07 -6.64 -10.47
N GLY A 2 12.41 -7.81 -10.40
CA GLY A 2 12.37 -8.80 -11.49
C GLY A 2 13.78 -9.14 -12.01
N ASP A 3 13.91 -9.22 -13.32
CA ASP A 3 15.18 -9.54 -14.01
C ASP A 3 16.30 -8.52 -13.76
N ARG A 4 15.98 -7.33 -13.23
CA ARG A 4 16.96 -6.29 -12.89
C ARG A 4 17.57 -6.44 -11.49
N MET A 5 17.09 -7.36 -10.65
CA MET A 5 17.54 -7.50 -9.25
C MET A 5 19.07 -7.70 -9.15
N ASN A 6 19.62 -8.58 -9.98
CA ASN A 6 21.04 -8.92 -9.96
C ASN A 6 21.94 -7.76 -10.41
N THR A 7 21.45 -6.92 -11.33
CA THR A 7 22.21 -5.77 -11.84
C THR A 7 22.05 -4.53 -10.97
N ALA A 8 20.91 -4.37 -10.28
CA ALA A 8 20.61 -3.17 -9.49
C ALA A 8 21.09 -3.27 -8.04
N ILE A 9 20.98 -4.44 -7.41
CA ILE A 9 21.38 -4.67 -6.00
C ILE A 9 22.54 -5.65 -5.93
N GLY A 10 22.42 -6.81 -6.59
CA GLY A 10 23.42 -7.87 -6.57
C GLY A 10 23.61 -8.52 -5.18
N PRO A 11 24.57 -9.46 -5.04
CA PRO A 11 24.87 -10.08 -3.76
C PRO A 11 25.57 -9.08 -2.81
N TYR A 12 25.24 -9.17 -1.52
CA TYR A 12 25.89 -8.36 -0.48
C TYR A 12 27.38 -8.71 -0.38
N ARG A 13 28.25 -7.69 -0.35
CA ARG A 13 29.72 -7.85 -0.32
C ARG A 13 30.36 -7.41 1.00
N GLY A 14 29.57 -7.28 2.06
CA GLY A 14 30.00 -6.68 3.32
C GLY A 14 29.79 -5.17 3.37
N TYR A 15 29.99 -4.59 4.56
CA TYR A 15 29.86 -3.16 4.79
C TYR A 15 30.97 -2.39 4.07
N ASN A 16 30.61 -1.30 3.41
CA ASN A 16 31.54 -0.38 2.78
C ASN A 16 31.31 1.03 3.35
N LYS A 17 32.26 1.50 4.16
CA LYS A 17 32.20 2.83 4.80
C LYS A 17 32.24 4.01 3.83
N SER A 18 32.61 3.79 2.58
CA SER A 18 32.66 4.83 1.54
C SER A 18 31.33 4.99 0.80
N VAL A 19 30.33 4.16 1.07
CA VAL A 19 28.98 4.30 0.50
C VAL A 19 28.24 5.38 1.28
N ASP A 20 27.62 6.32 0.57
CA ASP A 20 26.65 7.24 1.13
C ASP A 20 25.31 6.51 1.34
N PRO A 21 24.84 6.33 2.58
CA PRO A 21 23.58 5.63 2.87
C PRO A 21 22.36 6.56 2.75
N SER A 22 22.54 7.82 2.37
CA SER A 22 21.45 8.81 2.29
C SER A 22 20.41 8.41 1.24
N ILE A 23 19.14 8.71 1.56
CA ILE A 23 18.04 8.52 0.63
C ILE A 23 17.92 9.77 -0.26
N THR A 24 17.86 9.57 -1.57
CA THR A 24 17.70 10.69 -2.51
C THR A 24 16.26 11.19 -2.57
N ASP A 25 16.09 12.48 -2.86
CA ASP A 25 14.76 13.08 -3.06
C ASP A 25 13.98 12.39 -4.16
N TYR A 26 14.63 12.02 -5.26
CA TYR A 26 14.00 11.27 -6.36
C TYR A 26 13.42 9.93 -5.90
N PHE A 27 14.08 9.24 -4.98
CA PHE A 27 13.57 7.99 -4.43
C PHE A 27 12.30 8.23 -3.60
N THR A 28 12.30 9.26 -2.77
CA THR A 28 11.18 9.58 -1.85
C THR A 28 9.98 10.19 -2.57
N PHE A 29 10.18 11.20 -3.40
CA PHE A 29 9.11 11.98 -4.03
C PHE A 29 8.65 11.40 -5.37
N GLY A 30 9.50 10.62 -6.05
CA GLY A 30 9.16 9.98 -7.31
C GLY A 30 9.00 8.47 -7.18
N ALA A 31 10.12 7.75 -7.10
CA ALA A 31 10.17 6.32 -7.38
C ALA A 31 9.34 5.48 -6.40
N MET A 32 9.47 5.71 -5.09
CA MET A 32 8.78 4.88 -4.09
C MET A 32 7.27 5.13 -4.01
N ARG A 33 6.78 6.23 -4.58
CA ARG A 33 5.33 6.49 -4.71
C ARG A 33 4.64 5.57 -5.71
N PHE A 34 5.40 4.76 -6.47
CA PHE A 34 4.87 3.67 -7.29
C PHE A 34 3.86 2.78 -6.52
N GLY A 35 4.08 2.59 -5.21
CA GLY A 35 3.17 1.84 -4.35
C GLY A 35 1.75 2.39 -4.31
N HIS A 36 1.53 3.70 -4.50
CA HIS A 36 0.18 4.29 -4.57
C HIS A 36 -0.63 3.65 -5.71
N GLY A 37 0.02 3.31 -6.83
CA GLY A 37 -0.63 2.63 -7.97
C GLY A 37 -1.18 1.24 -7.62
N MET A 38 -0.71 0.63 -6.53
CA MET A 38 -1.03 -0.74 -6.12
C MET A 38 -2.08 -0.81 -5.00
N ILE A 39 -2.51 0.33 -4.45
CA ILE A 39 -3.56 0.38 -3.42
C ILE A 39 -4.91 0.01 -4.06
N GLN A 40 -5.68 -0.83 -3.37
CA GLN A 40 -6.99 -1.28 -3.82
C GLN A 40 -8.10 -0.32 -3.41
N GLU A 41 -9.23 -0.35 -4.14
CA GLU A 41 -10.42 0.44 -3.78
C GLU A 41 -11.07 -0.07 -2.48
N SER A 42 -11.02 -1.38 -2.26
CA SER A 42 -11.53 -2.04 -1.07
C SER A 42 -10.72 -3.27 -0.73
N TYR A 43 -10.81 -3.69 0.53
CA TYR A 43 -10.13 -4.87 1.08
C TYR A 43 -11.15 -5.80 1.73
N SER A 44 -11.08 -7.08 1.40
CA SER A 44 -11.87 -8.13 2.04
C SER A 44 -11.46 -8.28 3.49
N ARG A 45 -12.42 -8.60 4.37
CA ARG A 45 -12.17 -8.98 5.76
C ARG A 45 -12.73 -10.37 6.00
N LEU A 46 -11.87 -11.32 6.40
CA LEU A 46 -12.19 -12.74 6.36
C LEU A 46 -12.12 -13.44 7.72
N ASP A 47 -13.07 -14.32 8.00
CA ASP A 47 -13.09 -15.19 9.18
C ASP A 47 -12.10 -16.36 9.06
N VAL A 48 -12.12 -17.27 10.04
CA VAL A 48 -11.21 -18.44 10.09
C VAL A 48 -11.44 -19.43 8.95
N ASN A 49 -12.61 -19.37 8.31
CA ASN A 49 -13.03 -20.24 7.22
C ASN A 49 -12.89 -19.54 5.85
N ASN A 50 -12.15 -18.42 5.78
CA ASN A 50 -12.01 -17.56 4.60
C ASN A 50 -13.36 -17.02 4.05
N LYS A 51 -14.37 -16.86 4.91
CA LYS A 51 -15.64 -16.22 4.57
C LYS A 51 -15.64 -14.77 5.02
N ALA A 52 -16.44 -13.92 4.37
CA ALA A 52 -16.58 -12.54 4.80
C ALA A 52 -17.14 -12.45 6.23
N ILE A 53 -16.56 -11.58 7.05
CA ILE A 53 -17.10 -11.25 8.38
C ILE A 53 -18.39 -10.41 8.25
N PRO A 54 -19.24 -10.32 9.29
CA PRO A 54 -20.49 -9.55 9.25
C PRO A 54 -20.31 -8.08 8.86
N GLU A 55 -19.20 -7.46 9.23
CA GLU A 55 -18.87 -6.07 8.90
C GLU A 55 -18.47 -5.88 7.43
N GLY A 56 -18.29 -6.98 6.68
CA GLY A 56 -18.06 -6.96 5.24
C GLY A 56 -16.68 -6.42 4.82
N SER A 57 -16.51 -6.18 3.52
CA SER A 57 -15.29 -5.55 2.98
C SER A 57 -15.18 -4.08 3.40
N MET A 58 -13.96 -3.60 3.57
CA MET A 58 -13.66 -2.22 3.94
C MET A 58 -13.15 -1.44 2.73
N LYS A 59 -13.76 -0.29 2.40
CA LYS A 59 -13.18 0.63 1.41
C LYS A 59 -11.89 1.23 1.96
N PHE A 60 -10.93 1.54 1.10
CA PHE A 60 -9.65 2.09 1.54
C PHE A 60 -9.82 3.41 2.30
N ASP A 61 -10.58 4.35 1.74
CA ASP A 61 -10.89 5.66 2.36
C ASP A 61 -11.69 5.54 3.66
N ASP A 62 -12.39 4.41 3.87
CA ASP A 62 -13.10 4.15 5.11
C ASP A 62 -12.19 3.67 6.26
N GLY A 63 -11.00 3.16 5.96
CA GLY A 63 -10.05 2.64 6.96
C GLY A 63 -8.92 3.59 7.35
N ILE A 64 -8.62 4.60 6.52
CA ILE A 64 -7.50 5.53 6.75
C ILE A 64 -7.73 6.35 8.02
N LEU A 65 -6.75 6.32 8.93
CA LEU A 65 -6.77 7.05 10.20
C LEU A 65 -7.99 6.74 11.09
N LYS A 66 -8.59 5.55 10.96
CA LYS A 66 -9.75 5.12 11.76
C LYS A 66 -9.43 3.85 12.57
N PRO A 67 -8.66 3.95 13.67
CA PRO A 67 -8.31 2.79 14.50
C PRO A 67 -9.54 2.10 15.13
N SER A 68 -10.66 2.82 15.27
CA SER A 68 -11.94 2.24 15.72
C SER A 68 -12.42 1.08 14.85
N LYS A 69 -12.07 1.06 13.55
CA LYS A 69 -12.34 -0.06 12.66
C LYS A 69 -11.68 -1.35 13.14
N LEU A 70 -10.46 -1.26 13.67
CA LEU A 70 -9.77 -2.44 14.19
C LEU A 70 -10.27 -2.81 15.59
N LEU A 71 -10.57 -1.82 16.43
CA LEU A 71 -11.00 -2.07 17.81
C LEU A 71 -12.41 -2.65 17.93
N PHE A 72 -13.32 -2.26 17.02
CA PHE A 72 -14.75 -2.53 17.17
C PHE A 72 -15.38 -3.29 16.00
N GLU A 73 -14.64 -3.61 14.92
CA GLU A 73 -15.16 -4.33 13.73
C GLU A 73 -14.33 -5.59 13.41
N GLY A 74 -14.14 -6.44 14.42
CA GLY A 74 -13.57 -7.79 14.24
C GLY A 74 -12.06 -7.93 14.44
N GLY A 75 -11.35 -6.87 14.85
CA GLY A 75 -9.91 -6.96 15.14
C GLY A 75 -9.02 -6.88 13.91
N LEU A 76 -7.75 -7.27 14.10
CA LEU A 76 -6.73 -7.24 13.04
C LEU A 76 -6.79 -8.49 12.14
N ASP A 77 -7.12 -9.65 12.70
CA ASP A 77 -7.07 -10.95 12.00
C ASP A 77 -7.83 -10.96 10.68
N PRO A 78 -9.07 -10.43 10.58
CA PRO A 78 -9.79 -10.46 9.32
C PRO A 78 -9.14 -9.64 8.21
N VAL A 79 -8.49 -8.53 8.56
CA VAL A 79 -7.77 -7.66 7.63
C VAL A 79 -6.53 -8.37 7.11
N LEU A 80 -5.75 -9.01 7.99
CA LEU A 80 -4.56 -9.77 7.59
C LEU A 80 -4.91 -10.95 6.68
N ARG A 81 -5.98 -11.69 6.98
CA ARG A 81 -6.47 -12.74 6.08
C ARG A 81 -6.90 -12.17 4.73
N GLY A 82 -7.54 -11.00 4.72
CA GLY A 82 -7.83 -10.24 3.51
C GLY A 82 -6.58 -9.98 2.67
N PHE A 83 -5.53 -9.39 3.27
CA PHE A 83 -4.28 -9.11 2.58
C PHE A 83 -3.60 -10.35 2.01
N MET A 84 -3.66 -11.48 2.70
CA MET A 84 -3.08 -12.74 2.21
C MET A 84 -3.88 -13.39 1.08
N ASN A 85 -5.21 -13.20 1.04
CA ASN A 85 -6.08 -13.82 0.06
C ASN A 85 -6.39 -12.95 -1.17
N MET A 86 -6.06 -11.65 -1.13
CA MET A 86 -6.32 -10.75 -2.23
C MET A 86 -5.09 -10.61 -3.13
N ALA A 87 -5.31 -10.66 -4.44
CA ALA A 87 -4.29 -10.28 -5.40
C ALA A 87 -3.97 -8.79 -5.26
N VAL A 88 -2.69 -8.45 -5.35
CA VAL A 88 -2.26 -7.05 -5.38
C VAL A 88 -2.72 -6.38 -6.68
N LYS A 89 -3.15 -5.12 -6.57
CA LYS A 89 -3.56 -4.35 -7.75
C LYS A 89 -2.33 -4.03 -8.61
N ARG A 90 -2.47 -4.21 -9.93
CA ARG A 90 -1.44 -3.78 -10.88
C ARG A 90 -1.34 -2.24 -10.91
N PRO A 91 -0.14 -1.67 -11.03
CA PRO A 91 0.14 -0.24 -10.83
C PRO A 91 -0.29 0.68 -11.99
N GLN A 92 -1.19 0.24 -12.88
CA GLN A 92 -1.45 0.94 -14.15
C GLN A 92 -2.21 2.27 -13.98
N ARG A 93 -3.11 2.38 -12.99
CA ARG A 93 -3.89 3.59 -12.72
C ARG A 93 -4.26 3.69 -11.25
N LEU A 94 -4.19 4.88 -10.65
CA LEU A 94 -4.65 5.08 -9.28
C LEU A 94 -6.16 4.83 -9.17
N THR A 95 -6.62 4.36 -8.02
CA THR A 95 -8.05 4.11 -7.79
C THR A 95 -8.75 5.39 -7.38
N THR A 96 -10.08 5.41 -7.48
CA THR A 96 -10.89 6.57 -7.08
C THR A 96 -10.83 6.86 -5.58
N ALA A 97 -10.55 5.85 -4.76
CA ALA A 97 -10.24 6.07 -3.34
C ALA A 97 -9.02 6.98 -3.13
N LEU A 98 -8.10 7.05 -4.09
CA LEU A 98 -6.91 7.90 -4.02
C LEU A 98 -7.06 9.21 -4.80
N THR A 99 -7.76 9.21 -5.93
CA THR A 99 -7.88 10.42 -6.76
C THR A 99 -9.02 11.33 -6.32
N GLU A 100 -10.06 10.79 -5.70
CA GLU A 100 -11.27 11.57 -5.37
C GLU A 100 -11.54 11.68 -3.86
N ARG A 101 -11.11 10.67 -3.08
CA ARG A 101 -11.59 10.50 -1.69
C ARG A 101 -10.47 10.32 -0.67
N MET A 102 -9.22 10.54 -1.06
CA MET A 102 -8.12 10.45 -0.10
C MET A 102 -8.35 11.53 0.98
N PHE A 103 -8.40 11.15 2.25
CA PHE A 103 -8.75 12.06 3.35
C PHE A 103 -10.04 12.89 3.11
N GLY A 104 -11.02 12.30 2.43
CA GLY A 104 -12.34 12.90 2.19
C GLY A 104 -12.51 13.59 0.83
N THR A 105 -11.52 14.36 0.37
CA THR A 105 -11.63 15.16 -0.89
C THR A 105 -10.30 15.36 -1.63
N THR A 106 -9.23 14.70 -1.22
CA THR A 106 -7.89 14.93 -1.78
C THR A 106 -7.61 14.02 -2.97
N ASP A 107 -6.93 14.59 -3.98
CA ASP A 107 -6.34 13.84 -5.09
C ASP A 107 -4.85 13.56 -4.83
N LEU A 108 -4.54 12.32 -4.47
CA LEU A 108 -3.17 11.87 -4.26
C LEU A 108 -2.34 11.88 -5.56
N ALA A 109 -2.97 11.70 -6.73
CA ALA A 109 -2.28 11.78 -8.01
C ALA A 109 -1.77 13.19 -8.27
N ALA A 110 -2.64 14.19 -8.10
CA ALA A 110 -2.28 15.60 -8.25
C ALA A 110 -1.17 16.01 -7.27
N ILE A 111 -1.26 15.58 -6.00
CA ILE A 111 -0.21 15.82 -5.00
C ILE A 111 1.13 15.23 -5.42
N ASN A 112 1.13 14.02 -6.01
CA ASN A 112 2.37 13.38 -6.45
C ASN A 112 3.05 14.13 -7.60
N ILE A 113 2.30 14.89 -8.40
CA ILE A 113 2.82 15.73 -9.48
C ILE A 113 3.29 17.08 -8.94
N GLN A 114 2.55 17.66 -7.99
CA GLN A 114 2.84 18.98 -7.44
C GLN A 114 4.06 18.99 -6.50
N ARG A 115 4.35 17.87 -5.83
CA ARG A 115 5.43 17.74 -4.82
C ARG A 115 6.54 16.81 -5.27
#